data_AF-A0A536API6-F1
#
_entry.id   AF-A0A536API6-F1
#
_cell.length_a   1.000
_cell.length_b   1.000
_cell.length_c   1.000
_cell.angle_alpha   90.00
_cell.angle_beta   90.00
_cell.angle_gamma   90.00
#
_symmetry.space_group_name_H-M   'P 1'
#
loop_
_entity.id
_entity.type
_entity.pdbx_description
1 polymer ?
#
loop_
_entity_poly.entity_id
_entity_poly.type
_entity_poly.pdbx_seq_one_letter_code
_entity_poly.pdbx_strand_id
1 'polypeptide(L)'
;MREERGQAVLVVVLALAISAAAVIGLRTAQDRIVVAAHAQRAGEAAVEAAAQAVADLYGSHAVAPAKLVTDPRALEAARSAADELARLNGASGVAQVELVCANKRIEARLVLNGYSHHAGFSAPECSPS
;
A
#
# COMPACT_ATOMS: atom_id res chain seq x y z
N MET A 1 61.30 -11.77 3.62
CA MET A 1 60.62 -10.60 4.22
C MET A 1 59.64 -9.86 3.29
N ARG A 2 59.70 -10.00 1.95
CA ARG A 2 58.75 -9.33 1.02
C ARG A 2 57.45 -10.13 0.80
N GLU A 3 57.52 -11.46 0.75
CA GLU A 3 56.34 -12.33 0.57
C GLU A 3 55.33 -12.29 1.72
N GLU A 4 55.78 -12.32 2.98
CA GLU A 4 54.87 -12.29 4.15
C GLU A 4 54.07 -10.99 4.24
N ARG A 5 54.70 -9.85 3.91
CA ARG A 5 54.02 -8.54 3.85
C ARG A 5 53.02 -8.47 2.68
N GLY A 6 53.37 -9.04 1.52
CA GLY A 6 52.46 -9.11 0.37
C GLY A 6 51.22 -9.95 0.66
N GLN A 7 51.40 -11.08 1.36
CA GLN A 7 50.31 -11.97 1.75
C GLN A 7 49.41 -11.36 2.83
N ALA A 8 49.99 -10.67 3.81
CA ALA A 8 49.23 -9.95 4.84
C ALA A 8 48.36 -8.83 4.24
N VAL A 9 48.89 -8.06 3.28
CA VAL A 9 48.13 -7.00 2.60
C VAL A 9 46.97 -7.58 1.79
N LEU A 10 47.18 -8.70 1.09
CA LEU A 10 46.12 -9.39 0.35
C LEU A 10 44.98 -9.85 1.26
N VAL A 11 45.30 -10.41 2.43
CA VAL A 11 44.29 -10.85 3.41
C VAL A 11 43.49 -9.67 3.94
N VAL A 12 44.15 -8.55 4.26
CA VAL A 12 43.47 -7.33 4.74
C VAL A 12 42.55 -6.74 3.67
N VAL A 13 43.00 -6.67 2.41
CA VAL A 13 42.18 -6.17 1.30
C VAL A 13 40.98 -7.07 1.04
N LEU A 14 41.16 -8.40 1.09
CA LEU A 14 40.07 -9.34 0.93
C LEU A 14 39.04 -9.22 2.06
N ALA A 15 39.48 -9.09 3.30
CA ALA A 15 38.60 -8.86 4.45
C ALA A 15 37.78 -7.57 4.29
N LEU A 16 38.43 -6.47 3.89
CA LEU A 16 37.77 -5.19 3.61
C LEU A 16 36.73 -5.30 2.50
N ALA A 17 37.03 -6.03 1.42
CA ALA A 17 36.10 -6.26 0.32
C ALA A 17 34.85 -7.05 0.77
N ILE A 18 35.03 -8.08 1.60
CA ILE A 18 33.91 -8.85 2.17
C ILE A 18 33.07 -7.98 3.10
N SER A 19 33.70 -7.18 3.97
CA SER A 19 32.99 -6.25 4.84
C SER A 19 32.18 -5.21 4.04
N ALA A 20 32.76 -4.65 2.97
CA ALA A 20 32.07 -3.71 2.11
C ALA A 20 30.85 -4.35 1.41
N ALA A 21 31.01 -5.56 0.88
CA ALA A 21 29.92 -6.31 0.26
C ALA A 21 28.79 -6.61 1.26
N ALA A 22 29.12 -6.99 2.50
CA ALA A 22 28.15 -7.23 3.56
C ALA A 22 27.37 -5.95 3.92
N VAL A 23 28.04 -4.79 4.03
CA VAL A 23 27.39 -3.51 4.33
C VAL A 23 26.46 -3.07 3.19
N ILE A 24 26.88 -3.22 1.93
CA ILE A 24 26.04 -2.90 0.76
C ILE A 24 24.83 -3.84 0.71
N GLY A 25 25.04 -5.13 0.96
CA GLY A 25 23.97 -6.13 1.05
C GLY A 25 22.95 -5.84 2.15
N LEU A 26 23.40 -5.41 3.33
CA LEU A 26 22.49 -5.02 4.42
C LEU A 26 21.70 -3.75 4.09
N ARG A 27 22.34 -2.72 3.52
CA ARG A 27 21.66 -1.47 3.16
C ARG A 27 20.58 -1.70 2.11
N THR A 28 20.89 -2.47 1.07
CA THR A 28 19.91 -2.84 0.03
C THR A 28 18.74 -3.66 0.57
N ALA A 29 18.97 -4.52 1.58
CA ALA A 29 17.88 -5.22 2.25
C ALA A 29 17.01 -4.27 3.11
N GLN A 30 17.63 -3.33 3.83
CA GLN A 30 16.91 -2.34 4.64
C GLN A 30 16.06 -1.40 3.78
N ASP A 31 16.61 -0.91 2.66
CA ASP A 31 15.88 -0.06 1.71
C ASP A 31 14.64 -0.76 1.18
N ARG A 32 14.74 -2.06 0.86
CA ARG A 32 13.59 -2.87 0.43
C ARG A 32 12.53 -3.01 1.53
N ILE A 33 12.94 -3.20 2.77
CA ILE A 33 12.01 -3.34 3.91
C ILE A 33 11.28 -2.01 4.16
N VAL A 34 12.01 -0.90 4.13
CA VAL A 34 11.44 0.44 4.34
C VAL A 34 10.48 0.80 3.22
N VAL A 35 10.86 0.55 1.96
CA VAL A 35 9.98 0.78 0.79
C VAL A 35 8.72 -0.09 0.87
N ALA A 36 8.83 -1.36 1.26
CA ALA A 36 7.68 -2.23 1.43
C ALA A 36 6.76 -1.76 2.56
N ALA A 37 7.32 -1.30 3.70
CA ALA A 37 6.54 -0.76 4.81
C ALA A 37 5.80 0.53 4.45
N HIS A 38 6.43 1.41 3.65
CA HIS A 38 5.78 2.61 3.12
C HIS A 38 4.67 2.27 2.13
N ALA A 39 4.90 1.32 1.22
CA ALA A 39 3.89 0.85 0.28
C ALA A 39 2.65 0.29 1.00
N GLN A 40 2.87 -0.49 2.07
CA GLN A 40 1.79 -1.06 2.87
C GLN A 40 0.96 0.03 3.57
N ARG A 41 1.61 0.99 4.25
CA ARG A 41 0.94 2.11 4.92
C ARG A 41 0.19 3.00 3.93
N ALA A 42 0.76 3.23 2.75
CA ALA A 42 0.10 3.99 1.70
C ALA A 42 -1.18 3.30 1.22
N GLY A 43 -1.17 1.97 1.08
CA GLY A 43 -2.34 1.20 0.68
C GLY A 43 -3.43 1.16 1.74
N GLU A 44 -3.05 0.99 3.00
CA GLU A 44 -3.97 1.04 4.16
C GLU A 44 -4.65 2.41 4.28
N ALA A 45 -3.87 3.49 4.29
CA ALA A 45 -4.41 4.85 4.36
C ALA A 45 -5.30 5.19 3.16
N ALA A 46 -4.92 4.75 1.96
CA ALA A 46 -5.70 4.99 0.74
C ALA A 46 -7.06 4.27 0.77
N VAL A 47 -7.09 3.00 1.21
CA VAL A 47 -8.35 2.24 1.21
C VAL A 47 -9.28 2.68 2.33
N GLU A 48 -8.75 3.09 3.48
CA GLU A 48 -9.54 3.70 4.55
C GLU A 48 -10.18 5.02 4.11
N ALA A 49 -9.41 5.88 3.42
CA ALA A 49 -9.94 7.12 2.86
C ALA A 49 -11.03 6.87 1.82
N ALA A 50 -10.85 5.86 0.95
CA ALA A 50 -11.86 5.44 0.01
C ALA A 50 -13.16 5.02 0.72
N ALA A 51 -13.05 4.16 1.73
CA ALA A 51 -14.19 3.68 2.49
C ALA A 51 -14.91 4.82 3.23
N GLN A 52 -14.16 5.77 3.80
CA GLN A 52 -14.73 6.92 4.50
C GLN A 52 -15.46 7.88 3.55
N ALA A 53 -14.90 8.18 2.38
CA ALA A 53 -15.58 9.00 1.37
C ALA A 53 -16.92 8.37 0.93
N VAL A 54 -16.97 7.05 0.78
CA VAL A 54 -18.21 6.33 0.46
C VAL A 54 -19.17 6.28 1.65
N ALA A 55 -18.67 6.21 2.88
CA ALA A 55 -19.48 6.27 4.09
C ALA A 55 -20.19 7.63 4.24
N ASP A 56 -19.51 8.73 3.90
CA ASP A 56 -20.12 10.07 3.92
C ASP A 56 -21.24 10.21 2.89
N LEU A 57 -21.05 9.61 1.70
CA LEU A 57 -22.10 9.54 0.67
C LEU A 57 -23.27 8.66 1.11
N TYR A 58 -22.97 7.51 1.73
CA TYR A 58 -23.96 6.60 2.28
C TYR A 58 -24.83 7.27 3.36
N GLY A 59 -24.21 8.01 4.28
CA GLY A 59 -24.93 8.72 5.36
C GLY A 59 -25.73 9.93 4.88
N SER A 60 -25.36 10.53 3.74
CA SER A 60 -26.02 11.73 3.19
C SER A 60 -27.10 11.43 2.15
N HIS A 61 -27.12 10.25 1.55
CA HIS A 61 -28.03 9.92 0.45
C HIS A 61 -28.98 8.77 0.77
N ALA A 62 -30.26 8.93 0.39
CA ALA A 62 -31.27 7.87 0.45
C ALA A 62 -31.19 6.89 -0.75
N VAL A 63 -29.99 6.55 -1.22
CA VAL A 63 -29.81 5.56 -2.31
C VAL A 63 -29.53 4.19 -1.72
N ALA A 64 -30.13 3.14 -2.31
CA ALA A 64 -29.83 1.78 -1.92
C ALA A 64 -28.32 1.48 -2.06
N PRO A 65 -27.68 0.78 -1.10
CA PRO A 65 -26.26 0.44 -1.15
C PRO A 65 -25.77 -0.18 -2.46
N ALA A 66 -26.58 -1.06 -3.06
CA ALA A 66 -26.28 -1.69 -4.35
C ALA A 66 -26.16 -0.68 -5.51
N LYS A 67 -26.90 0.43 -5.45
CA LYS A 67 -26.77 1.53 -6.41
C LYS A 67 -25.60 2.43 -6.08
N LEU A 68 -25.30 2.64 -4.79
CA LEU A 68 -24.16 3.45 -4.36
C LEU A 68 -22.83 2.86 -4.85
N VAL A 69 -22.63 1.54 -4.71
CA VAL A 69 -21.37 0.89 -5.13
C VAL A 69 -21.14 0.87 -6.64
N THR A 70 -22.18 1.14 -7.44
CA THR A 70 -22.08 1.28 -8.90
C THR A 70 -22.23 2.73 -9.38
N ASP A 71 -22.44 3.69 -8.46
CA ASP A 71 -22.57 5.11 -8.79
C ASP A 71 -21.20 5.68 -9.19
N PRO A 72 -21.05 6.23 -10.41
CA PRO A 72 -19.82 6.88 -10.85
C PRO A 72 -19.33 7.98 -9.90
N ARG A 73 -20.24 8.70 -9.21
CA ARG A 73 -19.87 9.74 -8.26
C ARG A 73 -19.23 9.16 -7.00
N ALA A 74 -19.76 8.02 -6.52
CA ALA A 74 -19.20 7.32 -5.37
C ALA A 74 -17.84 6.70 -5.70
N LEU A 75 -17.72 6.09 -6.88
CA LEU A 75 -16.45 5.55 -7.37
C LEU A 75 -15.38 6.64 -7.53
N GLU A 76 -15.74 7.81 -8.06
CA GLU A 76 -14.81 8.93 -8.21
C GLU A 76 -14.42 9.55 -6.86
N ALA A 77 -15.36 9.70 -5.93
CA ALA A 77 -15.07 10.16 -4.58
C ALA A 77 -14.13 9.19 -3.85
N ALA A 78 -14.37 7.88 -3.97
CA ALA A 78 -13.52 6.86 -3.40
C ALA A 78 -12.10 6.90 -4.00
N ARG A 79 -12.01 7.00 -5.34
CA ARG A 79 -10.73 7.06 -6.05
C ARG A 79 -9.93 8.31 -5.71
N SER A 80 -10.56 9.48 -5.70
CA SER A 80 -9.88 10.73 -5.40
C SER A 80 -9.35 10.79 -3.97
N ALA A 81 -10.16 10.34 -2.99
CA ALA A 81 -9.73 10.24 -1.60
C ALA A 81 -8.58 9.24 -1.42
N ALA A 82 -8.66 8.06 -2.07
CA ALA A 82 -7.59 7.07 -2.04
C ALA A 82 -6.28 7.60 -2.65
N ASP A 83 -6.38 8.29 -3.78
CA ASP A 83 -5.22 8.84 -4.50
C ASP A 83 -4.53 9.96 -3.72
N GLU A 84 -5.29 10.81 -3.03
CA GLU A 84 -4.74 11.82 -2.14
C GLU A 84 -3.92 11.18 -1.02
N LEU A 85 -4.50 10.21 -0.29
CA LEU A 85 -3.82 9.57 0.83
C LEU A 85 -2.65 8.67 0.39
N ALA A 86 -2.77 7.98 -0.74
CA ALA A 86 -1.68 7.22 -1.33
C ALA A 86 -0.47 8.12 -1.61
N ARG A 87 -0.67 9.30 -2.22
CA ARG A 87 0.41 10.24 -2.54
C ARG A 87 1.04 10.85 -1.29
N LEU A 88 0.24 11.21 -0.29
CA LEU A 88 0.76 11.70 1.00
C LEU A 88 1.65 10.67 1.71
N ASN A 89 1.46 9.38 1.43
CA ASN A 89 2.25 8.28 1.97
C ASN A 89 3.36 7.78 1.02
N GLY A 90 3.63 8.50 -0.07
CA GLY A 90 4.76 8.24 -0.97
C GLY A 90 4.49 7.25 -2.10
N ALA A 91 3.23 6.88 -2.35
CA ALA A 91 2.86 6.10 -3.54
C ALA A 91 2.65 6.99 -4.77
N SER A 92 2.78 6.40 -5.95
CA SER A 92 2.62 7.09 -7.24
C SER A 92 1.17 7.43 -7.60
N GLY A 93 0.19 6.86 -6.88
CA GLY A 93 -1.24 7.10 -7.05
C GLY A 93 -2.05 5.80 -7.11
N VAL A 94 -3.38 5.92 -7.12
CA VAL A 94 -4.32 4.79 -7.14
C VAL A 94 -4.93 4.65 -8.54
N ALA A 95 -4.69 3.51 -9.19
CA ALA A 95 -5.19 3.26 -10.55
C ALA A 95 -6.69 2.95 -10.59
N GLN A 96 -7.16 2.14 -9.63
CA GLN A 96 -8.55 1.69 -9.56
C GLN A 96 -8.98 1.45 -8.11
N VAL A 97 -10.25 1.73 -7.84
CA VAL A 97 -10.96 1.35 -6.62
C VAL A 97 -12.21 0.60 -7.04
N GLU A 98 -12.43 -0.56 -6.44
CA GLU A 98 -13.66 -1.33 -6.56
C GLU A 98 -14.48 -1.15 -5.28
N LEU A 99 -15.80 -0.99 -5.42
CA LEU A 99 -16.74 -0.96 -4.31
C LEU A 99 -17.62 -2.20 -4.37
N VAL A 100 -17.76 -2.89 -3.24
CA VAL A 100 -18.53 -4.12 -3.12
C VAL A 100 -19.54 -3.97 -1.98
N CYS A 101 -20.80 -4.30 -2.26
CA CYS A 101 -21.85 -4.39 -1.23
C CYS A 101 -22.13 -5.87 -0.98
N ALA A 102 -21.64 -6.40 0.14
CA ALA A 102 -21.77 -7.81 0.51
C ALA A 102 -21.71 -7.98 2.03
N ASN A 103 -22.30 -9.06 2.54
CA ASN A 103 -22.18 -9.45 3.95
C ASN A 103 -22.52 -8.33 4.97
N LYS A 104 -23.57 -7.54 4.69
CA LYS A 104 -24.00 -6.39 5.50
C LYS A 104 -22.95 -5.28 5.61
N ARG A 105 -22.09 -5.15 4.59
CA ARG A 105 -21.01 -4.17 4.53
C ARG A 105 -20.84 -3.61 3.13
N ILE A 106 -20.35 -2.38 3.06
CA ILE A 106 -19.73 -1.83 1.85
C ILE A 106 -18.22 -1.89 2.06
N GLU A 107 -17.52 -2.49 1.10
CA GLU A 107 -16.06 -2.63 1.07
C GLU A 107 -15.50 -1.85 -0.12
N ALA A 108 -14.54 -0.98 0.14
CA ALA A 108 -13.63 -0.47 -0.86
C ALA A 108 -12.43 -1.41 -0.98
N ARG A 109 -12.03 -1.72 -2.20
CA ARG A 109 -10.89 -2.58 -2.53
C ARG A 109 -10.02 -1.89 -3.55
N LEU A 110 -8.71 -1.94 -3.36
CA LEU A 110 -7.74 -1.41 -4.31
C LEU A 110 -6.49 -2.28 -4.35
N VAL A 111 -5.76 -2.19 -5.45
CA VAL A 111 -4.44 -2.80 -5.58
C VAL A 111 -3.41 -1.68 -5.69
N LEU A 112 -2.44 -1.67 -4.76
CA LEU A 112 -1.36 -0.70 -4.75
C LEU A 112 -0.02 -1.44 -4.62
N ASN A 113 0.93 -1.15 -5.51
CA ASN A 113 2.25 -1.78 -5.53
C ASN A 113 2.23 -3.32 -5.50
N GLY A 114 1.20 -3.93 -6.10
CA GLY A 114 1.00 -5.39 -6.15
C GLY A 114 0.31 -6.01 -4.94
N TYR A 115 -0.04 -5.21 -3.92
CA TYR A 115 -0.76 -5.66 -2.73
C TYR A 115 -2.23 -5.29 -2.80
N SER A 116 -3.10 -6.21 -2.37
CA SER A 116 -4.55 -5.97 -2.26
C SER A 116 -4.87 -5.40 -0.90
N HIS A 117 -5.53 -4.24 -0.89
CA HIS A 117 -5.99 -3.55 0.32
C HIS A 117 -7.52 -3.47 0.30
N HIS A 118 -8.14 -3.63 1.45
CA HIS A 118 -9.58 -3.52 1.62
C HIS A 118 -9.92 -2.85 2.94
N ALA A 119 -10.94 -1.99 2.91
CA ALA A 119 -11.55 -1.41 4.10
C ALA A 119 -13.05 -1.25 3.83
N GLY A 120 -13.85 -1.27 4.90
CA GLY A 120 -15.28 -1.17 4.73
C GLY A 120 -16.00 -0.79 6.00
N PHE A 121 -17.26 -0.45 5.86
CA PHE A 121 -18.14 -0.04 6.95
C PHE A 121 -19.44 -0.85 6.93
N SER A 122 -20.16 -0.84 8.05
CA SER A 122 -21.42 -1.57 8.19
C SER A 122 -22.52 -0.91 7.36
N ALA A 123 -23.18 -1.71 6.52
CA ALA A 123 -24.32 -1.33 5.69
C ALA A 123 -25.32 -2.50 5.73
N PRO A 124 -26.24 -2.54 6.72
CA PRO A 124 -27.12 -3.69 6.98
C PRO A 124 -27.98 -4.14 5.79
N GLU A 125 -28.23 -3.23 4.85
CA GLU A 125 -29.04 -3.39 3.65
C GLU A 125 -28.26 -4.09 2.52
N CYS A 126 -26.95 -4.28 2.68
CA CYS A 126 -26.17 -5.20 1.86
C CYS A 126 -26.47 -6.65 2.27
N SER A 127 -27.46 -7.27 1.63
CA SER A 127 -27.75 -8.70 1.81
C SER A 127 -26.61 -9.59 1.26
N PRO A 128 -26.45 -10.83 1.74
CA PRO A 128 -25.67 -11.81 1.02
C PRO A 128 -26.34 -12.07 -0.34
N SER A 129 -25.56 -11.97 -1.42
CA SER A 129 -25.94 -12.41 -2.77
C SER A 129 -26.19 -13.91 -2.80
#